data_AF-A0A9X7HLD1-F1
#
_entry.id   AF-A0A9X7HLD1-F1
#
_cell.length_a   1.000
_cell.length_b   1.000
_cell.length_c   1.000
_cell.angle_alpha   90.00
_cell.angle_beta   90.00
_cell.angle_gamma   90.00
#
_symmetry.space_group_name_H-M   'P 1'
#
loop_
_entity.id
_entity.type
_entity.pdbx_description
1 polymer ?
#
loop_
_entity_poly.entity_id
_entity_poly.type
_entity_poly.pdbx_seq_one_letter_code
_entity_poly.pdbx_strand_id
1 'polypeptide(L)'
;SIKVQNTSGKVVYNKEIYGNKQQNAEQAKVPVKVGDFIEFTHLEGGNRATITNMEKNIQESFGNKAVYEITREGLKKVDNIVNPKPDTEAPTQPQGLYASNVTSNSVELKWNPSTDNVGVKEYQVLRDGQLIQTVQGTTFTDQNLTANKEYKYAVKAVDAARNTSIQSNILPVKTKDQNVSYEKWNPKKAYTKGDKVEHQGKVYEAVQNHQGNGDPNWIFALSLWKPLILNF
;
A
#
# COMPACT_ATOMS: atom_id res chain seq x y z
N SER A 1 -18.85 -36.48 -14.74
CA SER A 1 -17.53 -35.89 -14.95
C SER A 1 -16.84 -35.60 -13.63
N ILE A 2 -15.58 -35.22 -13.68
CA ILE A 2 -14.78 -34.70 -12.55
C ILE A 2 -14.28 -33.33 -12.96
N LYS A 3 -14.54 -32.31 -12.14
CA LYS A 3 -14.12 -30.93 -12.39
C LYS A 3 -13.46 -30.36 -11.14
N VAL A 4 -12.38 -29.61 -11.31
CA VAL A 4 -11.74 -28.84 -10.23
C VAL A 4 -11.76 -27.36 -10.59
N GLN A 5 -12.26 -26.54 -9.66
CA GLN A 5 -12.28 -25.09 -9.76
C GLN A 5 -11.41 -24.48 -8.66
N ASN A 6 -10.61 -23.47 -9.02
CA ASN A 6 -9.83 -22.75 -8.02
C ASN A 6 -10.69 -21.71 -7.28
N THR A 7 -10.12 -21.07 -6.26
CA THR A 7 -10.79 -20.01 -5.47
C THR A 7 -11.30 -18.81 -6.28
N SER A 8 -10.79 -18.58 -7.51
CA SER A 8 -11.27 -17.53 -8.41
C SER A 8 -12.39 -18.00 -9.36
N GLY A 9 -12.87 -19.24 -9.19
CA GLY A 9 -13.87 -19.88 -10.05
C GLY A 9 -13.36 -20.41 -11.40
N LYS A 10 -12.05 -20.34 -11.67
CA LYS A 10 -11.44 -20.87 -12.90
C LYS A 10 -11.40 -22.39 -12.84
N VAL A 11 -11.89 -23.06 -13.88
CA VAL A 11 -11.73 -24.51 -14.05
C VAL A 11 -10.26 -24.81 -14.35
N VAL A 12 -9.61 -25.54 -13.44
CA VAL A 12 -8.19 -25.94 -13.55
C VAL A 12 -8.03 -27.40 -13.97
N TYR A 13 -9.08 -28.19 -13.85
CA TYR A 13 -9.15 -29.57 -14.34
C TYR A 13 -10.59 -29.92 -14.74
N ASN A 14 -10.74 -30.62 -15.85
CA ASN A 14 -12.03 -31.19 -16.26
C ASN A 14 -11.80 -32.54 -16.96
N LYS A 15 -12.54 -33.56 -16.53
CA LYS A 15 -12.55 -34.89 -17.14
C LYS A 15 -13.97 -35.36 -17.32
N GLU A 16 -14.37 -35.50 -18.58
CA GLU A 16 -15.61 -36.17 -18.94
C GLU A 16 -15.40 -37.69 -18.94
N ILE A 17 -16.40 -38.42 -18.43
CA ILE A 17 -16.40 -39.88 -18.38
C ILE A 17 -17.71 -40.33 -19.03
N TYR A 18 -17.59 -41.05 -20.15
CA TYR A 18 -18.73 -41.51 -20.94
C TYR A 18 -18.97 -43.01 -20.69
N GLY A 19 -20.13 -43.32 -20.12
CA GLY A 19 -20.45 -44.65 -19.58
C GLY A 19 -21.09 -45.63 -20.56
N ASN A 20 -20.89 -45.51 -21.88
CA ASN A 20 -21.52 -46.43 -22.84
C ASN A 20 -20.74 -47.76 -23.02
N LYS A 21 -19.58 -47.93 -22.37
CA LYS A 21 -18.76 -49.16 -22.37
C LYS A 21 -17.98 -49.28 -21.06
N GLN A 22 -17.57 -50.50 -20.71
CA GLN A 22 -16.60 -50.74 -19.64
C GLN A 22 -15.28 -50.01 -19.98
N GLN A 23 -14.82 -49.17 -19.07
CA GLN A 23 -13.57 -48.40 -19.20
C GLN A 23 -12.51 -49.02 -18.29
N ASN A 24 -11.25 -48.93 -18.70
CA ASN A 24 -10.13 -49.27 -17.83
C ASN A 24 -9.99 -48.22 -16.71
N ALA A 25 -9.42 -48.63 -15.57
CA ALA A 25 -9.07 -47.69 -14.52
C ALA A 25 -8.03 -46.67 -15.04
N GLU A 26 -8.24 -45.40 -14.73
CA GLU A 26 -7.34 -44.29 -15.08
C GLU A 26 -6.86 -43.61 -13.79
N GLN A 27 -5.60 -43.16 -13.78
CA GLN A 27 -5.01 -42.43 -12.68
C GLN A 27 -4.47 -41.08 -13.17
N ALA A 28 -4.83 -40.00 -12.49
CA ALA A 28 -4.34 -38.65 -12.74
C ALA A 28 -3.98 -37.96 -11.41
N LYS A 29 -2.88 -37.20 -11.41
CA LYS A 29 -2.52 -36.31 -10.29
C LYS A 29 -2.96 -34.89 -10.63
N VAL A 30 -3.88 -34.34 -9.85
CA VAL A 30 -4.41 -32.98 -10.04
C VAL A 30 -3.95 -32.10 -8.88
N PRO A 31 -3.15 -31.06 -9.11
CA PRO A 31 -2.75 -30.14 -8.04
C PRO A 31 -3.95 -29.33 -7.56
N VAL A 32 -4.12 -29.24 -6.24
CA VAL A 32 -5.20 -28.49 -5.58
C VAL A 32 -4.66 -27.65 -4.43
N LYS A 33 -5.38 -26.60 -4.05
CA LYS A 33 -5.08 -25.70 -2.92
C LYS A 33 -6.27 -25.62 -1.98
N VAL A 34 -6.02 -25.26 -0.72
CA VAL A 34 -7.09 -24.92 0.23
C VAL A 34 -7.97 -23.82 -0.36
N GLY A 35 -9.29 -24.05 -0.37
CA GLY A 35 -10.31 -23.21 -0.99
C GLY A 35 -10.71 -23.60 -2.43
N ASP A 36 -10.02 -24.54 -3.06
CA ASP A 36 -10.47 -25.11 -4.34
C ASP A 36 -11.71 -25.98 -4.14
N PHE A 37 -12.48 -26.20 -5.21
CA PHE A 37 -13.65 -27.06 -5.22
C PHE A 37 -13.49 -28.22 -6.21
N ILE A 38 -13.90 -29.42 -5.80
CA ILE A 38 -14.03 -30.60 -6.66
C ILE A 38 -15.51 -30.90 -6.86
N GLU A 39 -15.96 -30.94 -8.11
CA GLU A 39 -17.31 -31.34 -8.50
C GLU A 39 -17.27 -32.68 -9.21
N PHE A 40 -18.06 -33.63 -8.70
CA PHE A 40 -18.37 -34.89 -9.34
C PHE A 40 -19.79 -34.83 -9.86
N THR A 41 -19.99 -35.26 -11.11
CA THR A 41 -21.32 -35.42 -11.68
C THR A 41 -21.47 -36.82 -12.26
N HIS A 42 -22.66 -37.40 -12.10
CA HIS A 42 -23.02 -38.67 -12.69
C HIS A 42 -24.46 -38.62 -13.18
N LEU A 43 -24.73 -39.16 -14.37
CA LEU A 43 -26.07 -39.06 -14.97
C LEU A 43 -27.13 -39.78 -14.14
N GLU A 44 -26.78 -40.94 -13.57
CA GLU A 44 -27.72 -41.78 -12.82
C GLU A 44 -27.56 -41.67 -11.31
N GLY A 45 -26.39 -41.25 -10.83
CA GLY A 45 -26.06 -41.10 -9.40
C GLY A 45 -26.48 -42.26 -8.49
N GLY A 46 -26.75 -41.92 -7.23
CA GLY A 46 -27.19 -42.83 -6.17
C GLY A 46 -26.15 -43.90 -5.88
N ASN A 47 -26.61 -45.14 -5.73
CA ASN A 47 -25.75 -46.28 -5.46
C ASN A 47 -24.89 -46.71 -6.66
N ARG A 48 -25.03 -46.05 -7.82
CA ARG A 48 -24.25 -46.32 -9.04
C ARG A 48 -22.99 -45.46 -9.15
N ALA A 49 -22.82 -44.49 -8.25
CA ALA A 49 -21.67 -43.60 -8.26
C ALA A 49 -21.10 -43.47 -6.85
N THR A 50 -19.86 -43.92 -6.68
CA THR A 50 -19.19 -43.93 -5.38
C THR A 50 -17.87 -43.18 -5.43
N ILE A 51 -17.53 -42.50 -4.34
CA ILE A 51 -16.25 -41.85 -4.12
C ILE A 51 -15.60 -42.51 -2.92
N THR A 52 -14.32 -42.85 -3.04
CA THR A 52 -13.54 -43.45 -1.96
C THR A 52 -12.43 -42.49 -1.54
N ASN A 53 -12.45 -42.08 -0.27
CA ASN A 53 -11.32 -41.44 0.36
C ASN A 53 -10.32 -42.52 0.79
N MET A 54 -9.20 -42.62 0.07
CA MET A 54 -8.18 -43.63 0.31
C MET A 54 -7.41 -43.43 1.63
N GLU A 55 -7.32 -42.20 2.14
CA GLU A 55 -6.63 -41.90 3.41
C GLU A 55 -7.44 -42.36 4.61
N LYS A 56 -8.76 -42.16 4.57
CA LYS A 56 -9.69 -42.53 5.64
C LYS A 56 -10.32 -43.91 5.44
N ASN A 57 -10.10 -44.53 4.27
CA ASN A 57 -10.77 -45.76 3.82
C ASN A 57 -12.31 -45.68 3.93
N ILE A 58 -12.87 -44.52 3.57
CA ILE A 58 -14.32 -44.27 3.59
C ILE A 58 -14.81 -44.25 2.14
N GLN A 59 -15.86 -45.03 1.85
CA GLN A 59 -16.56 -45.03 0.58
C GLN A 59 -17.97 -44.49 0.76
N GLU A 60 -18.37 -43.56 -0.10
CA GLU A 60 -19.69 -42.93 -0.06
C GLU A 60 -20.33 -42.99 -1.45
N SER A 61 -21.64 -43.24 -1.47
CA SER A 61 -22.44 -43.04 -2.68
C SER A 61 -22.82 -41.57 -2.81
N PHE A 62 -22.96 -41.07 -4.04
CA PHE A 62 -23.46 -39.72 -4.29
C PHE A 62 -24.58 -39.72 -5.34
N GLY A 63 -25.48 -38.73 -5.24
CA GLY A 63 -26.55 -38.51 -6.21
C GLY A 63 -26.02 -38.12 -7.60
N ASN A 64 -26.76 -37.32 -8.35
CA ASN A 64 -26.30 -36.87 -9.66
C ASN A 64 -25.11 -35.88 -9.57
N LYS A 65 -24.90 -35.30 -8.39
CA LYS A 65 -23.83 -34.35 -8.11
C LYS A 65 -23.31 -34.55 -6.68
N ALA A 66 -22.00 -34.38 -6.51
CA ALA A 66 -21.36 -34.13 -5.23
C ALA A 66 -20.30 -33.04 -5.39
N VAL A 67 -20.19 -32.16 -4.39
CA VAL A 67 -19.22 -31.08 -4.36
C VAL A 67 -18.42 -31.15 -3.07
N TYR A 68 -17.10 -30.96 -3.16
CA TYR A 68 -16.19 -30.94 -2.03
C TYR A 68 -15.31 -29.68 -2.08
N GLU A 69 -15.17 -29.01 -0.95
CA GLU A 69 -14.18 -27.95 -0.72
C GLU A 69 -12.88 -28.57 -0.19
N ILE A 70 -11.73 -28.11 -0.69
CA ILE A 70 -10.42 -28.46 -0.14
C ILE A 70 -10.17 -27.62 1.10
N THR A 71 -10.11 -28.25 2.26
CA THR A 71 -9.78 -27.60 3.53
C THR A 71 -8.42 -28.07 4.05
N ARG A 72 -7.90 -27.41 5.10
CA ARG A 72 -6.70 -27.89 5.80
C ARG A 72 -6.88 -29.27 6.45
N GLU A 73 -8.13 -29.66 6.71
CA GLU A 73 -8.51 -30.95 7.30
C GLU A 73 -8.88 -32.02 6.23
N GLY A 74 -8.75 -31.67 4.95
CA GLY A 74 -9.07 -32.53 3.81
C GLY A 74 -10.35 -32.11 3.08
N LEU A 75 -10.99 -33.06 2.40
CA LEU A 75 -12.21 -32.83 1.62
C LEU A 75 -13.41 -32.63 2.53
N LYS A 76 -14.10 -31.49 2.39
CA LYS A 76 -15.37 -31.19 3.08
C LYS A 76 -16.50 -31.16 2.07
N LYS A 77 -17.52 -32.01 2.24
CA LYS A 77 -18.71 -32.02 1.37
C LYS A 77 -19.50 -30.73 1.54
N VAL A 78 -19.91 -30.13 0.42
CA VAL A 78 -20.72 -28.90 0.39
C VAL A 78 -21.89 -29.07 -0.58
N ASP A 79 -22.99 -28.36 -0.34
CA ASP A 79 -24.19 -28.50 -1.17
C ASP A 79 -24.03 -27.89 -2.56
N ASN A 80 -23.25 -26.82 -2.68
CA ASN A 80 -22.99 -26.11 -3.93
C ASN A 80 -21.56 -25.57 -3.96
N ILE A 81 -21.04 -25.33 -5.17
CA ILE A 81 -19.80 -24.57 -5.34
C ILE A 81 -20.12 -23.12 -5.02
N VAL A 82 -19.69 -22.66 -3.84
CA VAL A 82 -19.68 -21.24 -3.52
C VAL A 82 -18.38 -20.68 -4.08
N ASN A 83 -18.36 -20.42 -5.39
CA ASN A 83 -17.31 -19.55 -5.92
C ASN A 83 -17.54 -18.19 -5.25
N PRO A 84 -16.60 -17.63 -4.49
CA PRO A 84 -16.71 -16.23 -4.13
C PRO A 84 -16.77 -15.50 -5.47
N LYS A 85 -17.92 -14.87 -5.75
CA LYS A 85 -18.09 -14.04 -6.93
C LYS A 85 -16.86 -13.13 -7.00
N PRO A 86 -16.16 -13.02 -8.15
CA PRO A 86 -15.03 -12.12 -8.27
C PRO A 86 -15.44 -10.76 -7.73
N ASP A 87 -14.65 -10.24 -6.81
CA ASP A 87 -14.97 -8.98 -6.18
C ASP A 87 -14.77 -7.86 -7.19
N THR A 88 -15.85 -7.13 -7.45
CA THR A 88 -15.91 -6.03 -8.42
C THR A 88 -16.27 -4.71 -7.77
N GLU A 89 -16.54 -4.72 -6.46
CA GLU A 89 -16.87 -3.51 -5.73
C GLU A 89 -15.58 -2.80 -5.34
N ALA A 90 -15.53 -1.49 -5.52
CA ALA A 90 -14.38 -0.71 -5.12
C ALA A 90 -14.54 -0.23 -3.67
N PRO A 91 -13.44 -0.09 -2.92
CA PRO A 91 -13.50 0.51 -1.60
C PRO A 91 -14.15 1.89 -1.60
N THR A 92 -14.74 2.27 -0.47
CA THR A 92 -15.27 3.62 -0.28
C THR A 92 -14.18 4.67 -0.39
N GLN A 93 -14.54 5.86 -0.90
CA GLN A 93 -13.62 6.99 -1.00
C GLN A 93 -13.01 7.32 0.37
N PRO A 94 -11.67 7.43 0.50
CA PRO A 94 -11.05 7.87 1.73
C PRO A 94 -11.54 9.27 2.14
N GLN A 95 -11.92 9.42 3.40
CA GLN A 95 -12.44 10.68 3.96
C GLN A 95 -11.56 11.18 5.11
N GLY A 96 -11.74 12.46 5.47
CA GLY A 96 -11.04 13.05 6.61
C GLY A 96 -9.53 13.11 6.43
N LEU A 97 -9.04 13.30 5.20
CA LEU A 97 -7.61 13.52 4.96
C LEU A 97 -7.19 14.86 5.59
N TYR A 98 -6.22 14.82 6.50
CA TYR A 98 -5.63 16.00 7.12
C TYR A 98 -4.12 15.86 7.28
N ALA A 99 -3.45 16.99 7.50
CA ALA A 99 -2.02 17.05 7.75
C ALA A 99 -1.73 17.43 9.20
N SER A 100 -0.71 16.80 9.78
CA SER A 100 -0.11 17.12 11.08
C SER A 100 1.41 17.22 10.95
N ASN A 101 2.08 17.70 12.00
CA ASN A 101 3.55 17.73 12.08
C ASN A 101 4.25 18.33 10.86
N VAL A 102 3.66 19.38 10.27
CA VAL A 102 4.23 20.09 9.11
C VAL A 102 5.52 20.80 9.54
N THR A 103 6.62 20.47 8.88
CA THR A 103 7.93 21.10 9.06
C THR A 103 8.33 21.85 7.77
N SER A 104 9.58 22.28 7.68
CA SER A 104 10.13 22.86 6.46
C SER A 104 10.47 21.81 5.40
N ASN A 105 10.54 20.52 5.76
CA ASN A 105 10.93 19.45 4.83
C ASN A 105 10.10 18.16 4.96
N SER A 106 9.03 18.16 5.75
CA SER A 106 8.16 17.00 5.93
C SER A 106 6.72 17.38 6.27
N VAL A 107 5.81 16.46 5.96
CA VAL A 107 4.39 16.53 6.30
C VAL A 107 3.93 15.13 6.73
N GLU A 108 3.25 15.02 7.86
CA GLU A 108 2.53 13.80 8.24
C GLU A 108 1.08 13.90 7.78
N LEU A 109 0.57 12.87 7.10
CA LEU A 109 -0.79 12.78 6.59
C LEU A 109 -1.53 11.66 7.31
N LYS A 110 -2.80 11.91 7.64
CA LYS A 110 -3.71 10.94 8.26
C LYS A 110 -5.08 11.04 7.63
N TRP A 111 -5.79 9.91 7.56
CA TRP A 111 -7.14 9.82 7.04
C TRP A 111 -7.96 8.75 7.77
N ASN A 112 -9.27 8.76 7.57
CA ASN A 112 -10.14 7.72 8.10
C ASN A 112 -10.06 6.45 7.25
N PRO A 113 -10.13 5.25 7.85
CA PRO A 113 -10.13 4.01 7.09
C PRO A 113 -11.37 3.94 6.19
N SER A 114 -11.14 3.57 4.93
CA SER A 114 -12.19 3.17 4.00
C SER A 114 -12.71 1.77 4.33
N THR A 115 -13.88 1.45 3.77
CA THR A 115 -14.57 0.17 3.91
C THR A 115 -14.81 -0.44 2.54
N ASP A 116 -14.99 -1.75 2.52
CA ASP A 116 -15.22 -2.53 1.31
C ASP A 116 -16.01 -3.80 1.68
N ASN A 117 -16.70 -4.43 0.73
CA ASN A 117 -17.49 -5.64 0.94
C ASN A 117 -16.62 -6.86 1.33
N VAL A 118 -15.36 -6.92 0.90
CA VAL A 118 -14.41 -7.97 1.30
C VAL A 118 -13.32 -7.40 2.21
N GLY A 119 -12.75 -6.24 1.85
CA GLY A 119 -11.80 -5.54 2.69
C GLY A 119 -10.77 -4.72 1.91
N VAL A 120 -10.33 -3.63 2.53
CA VAL A 120 -9.29 -2.75 1.99
C VAL A 120 -7.91 -3.35 2.24
N LYS A 121 -7.08 -3.41 1.21
CA LYS A 121 -5.72 -3.95 1.28
C LYS A 121 -4.67 -2.87 1.53
N GLU A 122 -4.76 -1.75 0.83
CA GLU A 122 -3.75 -0.69 0.84
C GLU A 122 -4.32 0.66 0.39
N TYR A 123 -3.55 1.72 0.60
CA TYR A 123 -3.83 3.09 0.19
C TYR A 123 -2.71 3.63 -0.68
N GLN A 124 -3.09 4.27 -1.78
CA GLN A 124 -2.20 5.00 -2.67
C GLN A 124 -2.19 6.48 -2.28
N VAL A 125 -1.03 7.01 -1.90
CA VAL A 125 -0.84 8.42 -1.54
C VAL A 125 -0.31 9.17 -2.74
N LEU A 126 -1.01 10.24 -3.12
CA LEU A 126 -0.67 11.10 -4.25
C LEU A 126 -0.20 12.46 -3.76
N ARG A 127 0.83 13.00 -4.40
CA ARG A 127 1.31 14.39 -4.26
C ARG A 127 1.36 15.05 -5.63
N ASP A 128 0.71 16.19 -5.77
CA ASP A 128 0.59 16.95 -7.02
C ASP A 128 0.07 16.08 -8.18
N GLY A 129 -0.85 15.16 -7.87
CA GLY A 129 -1.45 14.23 -8.81
C GLY A 129 -0.62 12.99 -9.15
N GLN A 130 0.60 12.87 -8.63
CA GLN A 130 1.48 11.71 -8.85
C GLN A 130 1.48 10.77 -7.65
N LEU A 131 1.44 9.46 -7.89
CA LEU A 131 1.61 8.45 -6.85
C LEU A 131 3.02 8.56 -6.26
N ILE A 132 3.13 8.80 -4.96
CA ILE A 132 4.42 8.86 -4.26
C ILE A 132 4.68 7.65 -3.36
N GLN A 133 3.63 7.00 -2.85
CA GLN A 133 3.76 5.82 -2.01
C GLN A 133 2.49 4.98 -1.96
N THR A 134 2.63 3.68 -1.70
CA THR A 134 1.53 2.79 -1.28
C THR A 134 1.76 2.32 0.16
N VAL A 135 0.74 2.40 1.02
CA VAL A 135 0.81 2.03 2.44
C VAL A 135 -0.36 1.16 2.86
N GLN A 136 -0.19 0.30 3.88
CA GLN A 136 -1.29 -0.55 4.39
C GLN A 136 -2.14 0.15 5.47
N GLY A 137 -1.56 1.14 6.17
CA GLY A 137 -2.24 1.89 7.22
C GLY A 137 -2.88 3.19 6.72
N THR A 138 -3.44 3.96 7.66
CA THR A 138 -4.10 5.24 7.39
C THR A 138 -3.25 6.46 7.76
N THR A 139 -1.93 6.29 7.76
CA THR A 139 -0.95 7.33 8.06
C THR A 139 0.24 7.22 7.12
N PHE A 140 0.81 8.37 6.73
CA PHE A 140 2.02 8.44 5.92
C PHE A 140 2.78 9.74 6.20
N THR A 141 4.11 9.67 6.32
CA THR A 141 4.96 10.85 6.44
C THR A 141 5.74 11.06 5.15
N ASP A 142 5.46 12.17 4.48
CA ASP A 142 6.23 12.63 3.33
C ASP A 142 7.45 13.43 3.80
N GLN A 143 8.62 13.15 3.23
CA GLN A 143 9.91 13.71 3.64
C GLN A 143 10.66 14.31 2.44
N ASN A 144 11.76 15.00 2.71
CA ASN A 144 12.62 15.64 1.70
C ASN A 144 11.87 16.69 0.87
N LEU A 145 10.90 17.38 1.48
CA LEU A 145 10.17 18.49 0.86
C LEU A 145 11.02 19.76 0.84
N THR A 146 10.76 20.60 -0.15
CA THR A 146 11.23 22.00 -0.16
C THR A 146 10.42 22.84 0.83
N ALA A 147 11.10 23.75 1.52
CA ALA A 147 10.50 24.71 2.45
C ALA A 147 9.69 25.80 1.71
N ASN A 148 8.76 26.43 2.44
CA ASN A 148 7.86 27.48 1.93
C ASN A 148 7.13 27.10 0.62
N LYS A 149 6.87 25.81 0.41
CA LYS A 149 6.25 25.29 -0.83
C LYS A 149 4.93 24.62 -0.53
N GLU A 150 3.93 24.95 -1.34
CA GLU A 150 2.63 24.26 -1.32
C GLU A 150 2.68 22.96 -2.12
N TYR A 151 2.10 21.91 -1.56
CA TYR A 151 1.89 20.60 -2.17
C TYR A 151 0.41 20.23 -2.06
N LYS A 152 -0.10 19.48 -3.04
CA LYS A 152 -1.49 19.00 -3.04
C LYS A 152 -1.53 17.50 -2.83
N TYR A 153 -2.10 17.06 -1.71
CA TYR A 153 -2.20 15.66 -1.35
C TYR A 153 -3.57 15.08 -1.60
N ALA A 154 -3.61 13.80 -1.96
CA ALA A 154 -4.83 13.02 -2.04
C ALA A 154 -4.54 11.53 -1.81
N VAL A 155 -5.58 10.75 -1.49
CA VAL A 155 -5.46 9.31 -1.20
C VAL A 155 -6.52 8.51 -1.93
N LYS A 156 -6.18 7.31 -2.41
CA LYS A 156 -7.11 6.28 -2.91
C LYS A 156 -6.97 5.00 -2.09
N ALA A 157 -8.05 4.27 -1.91
CA ALA A 157 -8.05 2.93 -1.31
C ALA A 157 -8.06 1.86 -2.42
N VAL A 158 -7.40 0.74 -2.17
CA VAL A 158 -7.29 -0.41 -3.08
C VAL A 158 -7.54 -1.69 -2.30
N ASP A 159 -8.38 -2.58 -2.83
CA ASP A 159 -8.67 -3.88 -2.23
C ASP A 159 -7.68 -4.98 -2.69
N ALA A 160 -7.98 -6.22 -2.28
CA ALA A 160 -7.22 -7.40 -2.70
C ALA A 160 -7.46 -7.80 -4.16
N ALA A 161 -8.65 -7.51 -4.71
CA ALA A 161 -9.04 -7.76 -6.09
C ALA A 161 -8.53 -6.71 -7.09
N ARG A 162 -7.85 -5.66 -6.61
CA ARG A 162 -7.33 -4.50 -7.35
C ARG A 162 -8.40 -3.49 -7.79
N ASN A 163 -9.61 -3.52 -7.21
CA ASN A 163 -10.54 -2.40 -7.39
C ASN A 163 -10.01 -1.17 -6.63
N THR A 164 -10.16 0.01 -7.23
CA THR A 164 -9.62 1.26 -6.70
C THR A 164 -10.75 2.25 -6.45
N SER A 165 -10.75 2.88 -5.28
CA SER A 165 -11.74 3.87 -4.91
C SER A 165 -11.66 5.14 -5.76
N ILE A 166 -12.71 5.96 -5.66
CA ILE A 166 -12.60 7.39 -5.98
C ILE A 166 -11.52 8.00 -5.07
N GLN A 167 -10.77 8.98 -5.60
CA GLN A 167 -9.77 9.73 -4.85
C GLN A 167 -10.42 10.62 -3.79
N SER A 168 -9.80 10.77 -2.61
CA SER A 168 -10.21 11.75 -1.60
C SER A 168 -10.29 13.19 -2.15
N ASN A 169 -10.89 14.09 -1.36
CA ASN A 169 -10.73 15.52 -1.57
C ASN A 169 -9.23 15.90 -1.56
N ILE A 170 -8.87 16.91 -2.36
CA ILE A 170 -7.51 17.42 -2.44
C ILE A 170 -7.23 18.26 -1.19
N LEU A 171 -6.13 17.95 -0.49
CA LEU A 171 -5.63 18.69 0.65
C LEU A 171 -4.41 19.52 0.25
N PRO A 172 -4.52 20.86 0.11
CA PRO A 172 -3.35 21.72 -0.02
C PRO A 172 -2.63 21.84 1.32
N VAL A 173 -1.32 21.63 1.33
CA VAL A 173 -0.46 21.77 2.52
C VAL A 173 0.78 22.57 2.14
N LYS A 174 1.05 23.64 2.88
CA LYS A 174 2.25 24.46 2.71
C LYS A 174 3.29 24.10 3.78
N THR A 175 4.49 23.73 3.35
CA THR A 175 5.62 23.51 4.28
C THR A 175 6.01 24.82 4.95
N LYS A 176 6.56 24.72 6.16
CA LYS A 176 7.06 25.88 6.89
C LYS A 176 8.29 26.45 6.21
N ASP A 177 8.63 27.69 6.54
CA ASP A 177 9.92 28.25 6.17
C ASP A 177 11.06 27.46 6.82
N GLN A 178 12.22 27.46 6.18
CA GLN A 178 13.42 26.90 6.80
C GLN A 178 13.86 27.82 7.95
N ASN A 179 13.67 27.36 9.19
CA ASN A 179 14.26 28.00 10.35
C ASN A 179 15.76 27.73 10.39
N VAL A 180 16.55 28.56 9.72
CA VAL A 180 18.01 28.55 9.84
C VAL A 180 18.38 29.47 11.00
N SER A 181 18.78 28.87 12.13
CA SER A 181 19.41 29.61 13.23
C SER A 181 20.89 29.78 12.91
N TYR A 182 21.34 31.01 12.74
CA TYR A 182 22.77 31.33 12.57
C TYR A 182 23.41 31.62 13.93
N GLU A 183 24.69 31.29 14.07
CA GLU A 183 25.45 31.65 15.26
C GLU A 183 25.46 33.18 15.43
N LYS A 184 25.31 33.69 16.67
CA LYS A 184 25.47 35.13 16.91
C LYS A 184 26.91 35.54 16.60
N TRP A 185 27.07 36.62 15.85
CA TRP A 185 28.40 37.14 15.54
C TRP A 185 29.18 37.49 16.81
N ASN A 186 30.44 37.07 16.86
CA ASN A 186 31.37 37.30 17.96
C ASN A 186 32.58 38.08 17.43
N PRO A 187 32.82 39.32 17.89
CA PRO A 187 33.89 40.19 17.38
C PRO A 187 35.31 39.65 17.64
N LYS A 188 35.47 38.61 18.49
CA LYS A 188 36.76 38.00 18.83
C LYS A 188 36.98 36.61 18.20
N LYS A 189 35.98 36.06 17.51
CA LYS A 189 36.05 34.72 16.93
C LYS A 189 36.79 34.74 15.58
N ALA A 190 37.48 33.65 15.25
CA ALA A 190 37.99 33.40 13.91
C ALA A 190 36.88 32.89 13.00
N TYR A 191 36.80 33.43 11.79
CA TYR A 191 35.83 33.00 10.78
C TYR A 191 36.55 32.53 9.52
N THR A 192 36.00 31.49 8.90
CA THR A 192 36.39 31.00 7.59
C THR A 192 35.42 31.51 6.52
N LYS A 193 35.92 31.66 5.29
CA LYS A 193 35.09 32.07 4.16
C LYS A 193 33.87 31.16 4.02
N GLY A 194 32.68 31.74 4.02
CA GLY A 194 31.40 31.04 3.92
C GLY A 194 30.65 30.87 5.24
N ASP A 195 31.30 31.12 6.39
CA ASP A 195 30.65 31.12 7.70
C ASP A 195 29.50 32.13 7.73
N LYS A 196 28.35 31.74 8.28
CA LYS A 196 27.16 32.58 8.39
C LYS A 196 26.82 32.85 9.84
N VAL A 197 26.64 34.13 10.16
CA VAL A 197 26.34 34.61 11.50
C VAL A 197 25.17 35.58 11.48
N GLU A 198 24.46 35.68 12.61
CA GLU A 198 23.44 36.70 12.83
C GLU A 198 23.99 37.85 13.68
N HIS A 199 23.74 39.08 13.26
CA HIS A 199 23.97 40.29 14.05
C HIS A 199 22.79 41.25 13.88
N GLN A 200 22.14 41.62 14.99
CA GLN A 200 21.00 42.54 15.00
C GLN A 200 19.86 42.14 14.03
N GLY A 201 19.53 40.84 13.97
CA GLY A 201 18.48 40.33 13.09
C GLY A 201 18.83 40.27 11.60
N LYS A 202 20.06 40.63 11.21
CA LYS A 202 20.58 40.45 9.86
C LYS A 202 21.59 39.31 9.83
N VAL A 203 21.65 38.60 8.71
CA VAL A 203 22.60 37.51 8.51
C VAL A 203 23.74 37.98 7.61
N TYR A 204 24.96 37.64 7.99
CA TYR A 204 26.18 37.98 7.27
C TYR A 204 26.94 36.71 6.93
N GLU A 205 27.52 36.67 5.74
CA GLU A 205 28.45 35.62 5.29
C GLU A 205 29.87 36.16 5.24
N ALA A 206 30.82 35.45 5.85
CA ALA A 206 32.23 35.82 5.80
C ALA A 206 32.77 35.65 4.36
N VAL A 207 33.32 36.71 3.78
CA VAL A 207 33.81 36.67 2.39
C VAL A 207 35.26 36.18 2.27
N GLN A 208 35.97 36.14 3.40
CA GLN A 208 37.33 35.64 3.52
C GLN A 208 37.62 35.16 4.94
N ASN A 209 38.70 34.39 5.09
CA ASN A 209 39.20 33.98 6.40
C ASN A 209 39.72 35.19 7.17
N HIS A 210 39.34 35.35 8.43
CA HIS A 210 39.82 36.43 9.28
C HIS A 210 39.72 36.09 10.78
N GLN A 211 40.55 36.75 11.59
CA GLN A 211 40.53 36.66 13.05
C GLN A 211 39.92 37.94 13.62
N GLY A 212 38.79 37.85 14.32
CA GLY A 212 38.20 39.00 15.00
C GLY A 212 39.13 39.59 16.06
N ASN A 213 39.23 40.92 16.12
CA ASN A 213 40.08 41.63 17.09
C ASN A 213 39.29 42.26 18.26
N GLY A 214 37.96 42.14 18.27
CA GLY A 214 37.08 42.77 19.27
C GLY A 214 36.35 44.04 18.82
N ASP A 215 36.65 44.59 17.64
CA ASP A 215 35.98 45.78 17.10
C ASP A 215 34.52 45.47 16.73
N PRO A 216 33.53 46.13 17.36
CA PRO A 216 32.10 45.87 17.11
C PRO A 216 31.64 46.27 15.70
N ASN A 217 32.40 47.08 14.96
CA ASN A 217 32.01 47.57 13.64
C ASN A 217 32.45 46.65 12.49
N TRP A 218 33.30 45.64 12.77
CA TRP A 218 33.84 44.77 11.74
C TRP A 218 32.77 43.96 11.00
N ILE A 219 31.65 43.66 11.64
CA ILE A 219 30.51 43.00 10.99
C ILE A 219 29.95 43.79 9.81
N PHE A 220 30.18 45.11 9.75
CA PHE A 220 29.75 45.99 8.65
C PHE A 220 30.86 46.21 7.61
N ALA A 221 32.08 45.71 7.83
CA ALA A 221 33.17 45.83 6.88
C ALA A 221 32.91 44.90 5.69
N LEU A 222 32.57 45.47 4.53
CA LEU A 222 32.22 44.72 3.32
C LEU A 222 33.38 43.88 2.76
N SER A 223 34.62 44.20 3.15
CA SER A 223 35.80 43.38 2.86
C SER A 223 35.84 42.08 3.67
N LEU A 224 35.11 41.98 4.77
CA LEU A 224 35.07 40.81 5.66
C LEU A 224 33.72 40.09 5.65
N TRP A 225 32.63 40.84 5.47
CA TRP A 225 31.26 40.33 5.58
C TRP A 225 30.36 40.80 4.44
N LYS A 226 29.51 39.89 3.95
CA LYS A 226 28.45 40.18 2.99
C LYS A 226 27.09 40.01 3.68
N PRO A 227 26.23 41.05 3.78
CA PRO A 227 24.87 40.88 4.26
C PRO A 227 24.08 40.00 3.29
N LEU A 228 23.35 39.02 3.82
CA LEU A 228 22.48 38.15 3.06
C LEU A 228 21.04 38.65 3.13
N ILE A 229 20.41 38.76 1.96
CA ILE A 229 18.96 38.89 1.88
C ILE A 229 18.43 37.46 1.93
N LEU A 230 17.81 37.10 3.05
CA LEU A 230 17.07 35.86 3.14
C LEU A 230 15.73 36.09 2.46
N ASN A 231 15.54 35.45 1.31
CA ASN A 231 14.23 35.30 0.72
C ASN A 231 13.53 34.22 1.55
N PHE A 232 12.72 34.66 2.53
CA PHE A 232 11.85 33.78 3.29
C PHE A 232 10.64 33.41 2.43
#